data_AF-A0A6I3UBQ2-F1
#
_entry.id   AF-A0A6I3UBQ2-F1
#
_cell.length_a   1.000
_cell.length_b   1.000
_cell.length_c   1.000
_cell.angle_alpha   90.00
_cell.angle_beta   90.00
_cell.angle_gamma   90.00
#
_symmetry.space_group_name_H-M   'P 1'
#
loop_
_entity.id
_entity.type
_entity.pdbx_description
1 polymer ?
#
loop_
_entity_poly.entity_id
_entity_poly.type
_entity_poly.pdbx_seq_one_letter_code
_entity_poly.pdbx_strand_id
1 'polypeptide(L)' 'NDSGKKKFHAMKAQAIVTSQGRIVSLDITVNYCHDMKLFKMSRRNIGQAGKILADSGYQGLMKIYPQAQT' A
#
# COMPACT_ATOMS: atom_id res chain seq x y z
N ASN A 1 22.55 -13.51 -0.66
CA ASN A 1 22.48 -12.04 -0.48
C ASN A 1 21.15 -11.66 0.13
N ASP A 2 20.96 -12.00 1.40
CA ASP A 2 19.75 -11.65 2.13
C ASP A 2 19.93 -10.27 2.76
N SER A 3 19.31 -9.30 2.09
CA SER A 3 19.04 -7.92 2.49
C SER A 3 19.05 -7.70 4.01
N GLY A 4 20.17 -7.19 4.52
CA GLY A 4 20.30 -6.67 5.88
C GLY A 4 19.37 -5.48 6.14
N LYS A 5 18.20 -5.75 6.72
CA LYS A 5 17.46 -4.80 7.57
C LYS A 5 16.92 -5.60 8.75
N LYS A 6 17.43 -5.34 9.96
CA LYS A 6 16.85 -5.85 11.21
C LYS A 6 15.42 -5.27 11.33
N LYS A 7 14.42 -6.08 10.99
CA LYS A 7 13.00 -5.70 10.92
C LYS A 7 12.33 -5.81 12.29
N PHE A 8 12.52 -4.81 13.13
CA PHE A 8 11.51 -4.48 14.15
C PHE A 8 10.78 -3.23 13.69
N HIS A 9 9.93 -3.38 12.67
CA HIS A 9 8.92 -2.35 12.38
C HIS A 9 7.88 -2.43 13.51
N ALA A 10 8.00 -1.56 14.51
CA ALA A 10 7.02 -1.48 15.59
C ALA A 10 5.65 -1.02 15.07
N MET A 11 5.64 -0.20 14.02
CA MET A 11 4.43 0.29 13.37
C MET A 11 4.63 0.45 11.87
N LYS A 12 3.57 0.22 11.10
CA LYS A 12 3.48 0.54 9.67
C LYS A 12 2.18 1.28 9.40
N ALA A 13 2.28 2.34 8.61
CA ALA A 13 1.13 3.09 8.13
C ALA A 13 1.06 3.00 6.60
N GLN A 14 -0.15 2.86 6.07
CA GLN A 14 -0.47 2.96 4.65
C GLN A 14 -1.42 4.14 4.46
N ALA A 15 -1.07 5.04 3.56
CA ALA A 15 -1.92 6.15 3.15
C ALA A 15 -2.29 6.01 1.67
N ILE A 16 -3.58 6.14 1.36
CA ILE A 16 -4.10 6.33 0.01
C ILE A 16 -4.52 7.78 -0.08
N VAL A 17 -3.93 8.50 -1.03
CA VAL A 17 -4.18 9.92 -1.25
C VAL A 17 -4.64 10.17 -2.67
N THR A 18 -5.50 11.17 -2.86
CA THR A 18 -5.77 11.69 -4.20
C THR A 18 -4.56 12.49 -4.69
N SER A 19 -4.49 12.73 -6.00
CA SER A 19 -3.48 13.62 -6.60
C SER A 19 -3.53 15.06 -6.07
N GLN A 20 -4.66 15.48 -5.47
CA GLN A 20 -4.83 16.77 -4.82
C GLN A 20 -4.36 16.78 -3.35
N GLY A 21 -3.80 15.66 -2.86
CA GLY A 21 -3.31 15.53 -1.48
C GLY A 21 -4.40 15.22 -0.44
N ARG A 22 -5.63 14.88 -0.85
CA ARG A 22 -6.68 14.47 0.10
C ARG A 22 -6.46 13.04 0.54
N ILE A 23 -6.46 12.79 1.85
CA ILE A 23 -6.36 11.44 2.41
C ILE A 23 -7.71 10.74 2.25
N VAL A 24 -7.72 9.62 1.53
CA VAL A 24 -8.92 8.80 1.27
C VAL A 24 -9.12 7.75 2.37
N SER A 25 -8.16 7.53 3.28
CA SER A 25 -7.19 6.47 3.01
C SER A 25 -6.17 6.13 4.09
N LEU A 26 -6.40 6.09 5.41
CA LEU A 26 -5.33 5.72 6.36
C LEU A 26 -5.54 4.36 7.04
N ASP A 27 -4.49 3.52 7.10
CA ASP A 27 -4.43 2.28 7.87
C ASP A 27 -3.12 2.19 8.65
N ILE A 28 -3.20 1.67 9.88
CA ILE A 28 -2.05 1.52 10.76
C ILE A 28 -2.04 0.10 11.33
N THR A 29 -0.87 -0.52 11.37
CA THR A 29 -0.65 -1.82 12.02
C THR A 29 0.57 -1.75 12.93
N VAL A 30 0.42 -2.26 14.16
CA VAL A 30 1.44 -2.25 15.22
C VAL A 30 2.33 -3.50 15.22
N ASN A 31 2.47 -4.15 14.06
CA ASN A 31 3.26 -5.38 13.91
C ASN A 31 3.99 -5.39 12.56
N TYR A 32 4.99 -6.25 12.43
CA TYR A 32 5.62 -6.51 11.14
C TYR A 32 4.58 -7.04 10.13
N CYS A 33 4.19 -6.20 9.19
CA CYS A 33 3.26 -6.53 8.12
C CYS A 33 3.85 -6.12 6.78
N HIS A 34 3.70 -6.99 5.77
CA HIS A 34 4.08 -6.66 4.40
C HIS A 34 3.08 -5.67 3.80
N ASP A 35 3.55 -4.78 2.92
CA ASP A 35 2.73 -3.71 2.32
C ASP A 35 1.50 -4.27 1.60
N MET A 36 1.69 -5.31 0.77
CA MET A 36 0.57 -6.02 0.12
C MET A 36 -0.39 -6.71 1.08
N LYS A 37 0.09 -7.20 2.23
CA LYS A 37 -0.77 -7.84 3.23
C LYS A 37 -1.65 -6.79 3.92
N LEU A 38 -1.05 -5.67 4.31
CA LEU A 38 -1.78 -4.53 4.88
C LEU A 38 -2.83 -3.98 3.91
N PHE A 39 -2.46 -3.83 2.64
CA PHE A 39 -3.37 -3.39 1.58
C PHE A 39 -4.59 -4.29 1.42
N LYS A 40 -4.38 -5.62 1.33
CA LYS A 40 -5.49 -6.57 1.21
C LYS A 40 -6.41 -6.56 2.43
N MET A 41 -5.85 -6.32 3.62
CA MET A 41 -6.64 -6.16 4.86
C MET A 41 -7.42 -4.85 4.88
N SER A 42 -6.87 -3.78 4.30
CA SER A 42 -7.47 -2.43 4.31
C SER A 42 -8.80 -2.31 3.54
N ARG A 43 -9.24 -3.36 2.82
CA ARG A 43 -10.52 -3.47 2.08
C ARG A 43 -11.01 -2.15 1.48
N ARG A 44 -10.17 -1.49 0.68
CA ARG A 44 -10.47 -0.17 0.11
C ARG A 44 -11.12 -0.25 -1.27
N ASN A 45 -12.17 0.53 -1.46
CA ASN A 45 -12.87 0.66 -2.74
C ASN A 45 -12.19 1.70 -3.66
N ILE A 46 -10.92 1.47 -4.00
CA ILE A 46 -10.19 2.33 -4.95
C ILE A 46 -10.40 1.92 -6.42
N GLY A 47 -11.24 0.91 -6.68
CA GLY A 47 -11.49 0.42 -8.04
C GLY A 47 -12.14 1.44 -8.97
N GLN A 48 -12.77 2.47 -8.42
CA GLN A 48 -13.33 3.60 -9.17
C GLN A 48 -12.29 4.67 -9.56
N ALA A 49 -11.07 4.61 -9.03
CA ALA A 49 -10.02 5.54 -9.41
C ALA A 49 -9.61 5.28 -10.87
N GLY A 50 -9.54 6.34 -11.67
CA GLY A 50 -9.12 6.25 -13.08
C GLY A 50 -7.64 5.89 -13.26
N LYS A 51 -6.79 6.25 -12.28
CA LYS A 51 -5.37 5.86 -12.24
C LYS A 51 -4.95 5.66 -10.80
N ILE A 52 -4.19 4.60 -10.54
CA ILE A 52 -3.59 4.33 -9.22
C ILE A 52 -2.07 4.36 -9.38
N LEU A 53 -1.41 5.22 -8.61
CA LEU A 53 0.05 5.24 -8.51
C LEU A 53 0.42 4.54 -7.20
N ALA A 54 1.34 3.59 -7.27
CA ALA A 54 1.74 2.80 -6.12
C ALA A 54 3.26 2.70 -6.03
N ASP A 55 3.80 2.68 -4.83
CA ASP A 55 5.24 2.53 -4.61
C ASP A 55 5.72 1.11 -4.99
N SER A 56 7.03 0.91 -5.12
CA SER A 56 7.64 -0.39 -5.47
C SER A 56 7.27 -1.55 -4.53
N GLY A 57 6.92 -1.27 -3.27
CA GLY A 57 6.37 -2.26 -2.32
C GLY A 57 4.99 -2.82 -2.72
N TYR A 58 4.34 -2.20 -3.70
CA TYR A 58 3.00 -2.50 -4.19
C TYR A 58 3.00 -3.02 -5.64
N GLN A 59 4.10 -3.54 -6.18
CA GLN A 59 4.13 -4.15 -7.52
C GLN A 59 3.03 -5.21 -7.76
N GLY A 60 2.64 -5.94 -6.71
CA GLY A 60 1.54 -6.91 -6.78
C GLY A 60 0.16 -6.30 -7.01
N LEU A 61 0.01 -4.97 -6.87
CA LEU A 61 -1.25 -4.24 -7.00
C LEU A 61 -1.72 -4.17 -8.46
N MET A 62 -0.80 -4.16 -9.42
CA MET A 62 -1.10 -4.21 -10.86
C MET A 62 -1.86 -5.48 -11.27
N LYS A 63 -1.76 -6.56 -10.50
CA LYS A 63 -2.52 -7.81 -10.73
C LYS A 63 -3.98 -7.72 -10.28
N ILE A 64 -4.31 -6.77 -9.41
CA ILE A 64 -5.63 -6.59 -8.82
C ILE A 64 -6.36 -5.41 -9.47
N TYR A 65 -5.61 -4.35 -9.79
CA TYR A 65 -6.11 -3.15 -10.44
C TYR A 65 -5.33 -2.90 -11.74
N PRO A 66 -5.92 -3.18 -12.92
CA PRO A 66 -5.27 -2.97 -14.20
C PRO A 66 -4.85 -1.51 -14.45
N GLN A 67 -5.54 -0.56 -13.82
CA GLN A 67 -5.22 0.88 -13.88
C GLN A 67 -4.09 1.32 -12.93
N ALA A 68 -3.48 0.38 -12.21
CA ALA A 68 -2.37 0.67 -11.33
C ALA A 68 -1.03 0.69 -12.07
N GLN A 69 -0.15 1.58 -11.63
CA GLN A 69 1.21 1.72 -12.12
C GLN A 69 2.16 1.82 -10.93
N THR A 70 3.30 1.15 -11.03
CA THR A 70 4.37 1.15 -10.03
C THR A 70 5.63 1.82 -10.57
#